data_AF-A0A6L5FFX0-F1
#
_entry.id   AF-A0A6L5FFX0-F1
#
_cell.length_a   1.000
_cell.length_b   1.000
_cell.length_c   1.000
_cell.angle_alpha   90.00
_cell.angle_beta   90.00
_cell.angle_gamma   90.00
#
_symmetry.space_group_name_H-M   'P 1'
#
loop_
_entity.id
_entity.type
_entity.pdbx_description
1 polymer ?
#
loop_
_entity_poly.entity_id
_entity_poly.type
_entity_poly.pdbx_seq_one_letter_code
_entity_poly.pdbx_strand_id
1 'polypeptide(L)'
;MARKSPEGHLSPSGRGRRAKVRQVRGDYPVEGLDPPHPNPLPSGERWSGPAQGESAALYRLMTWLSPAYPVGAFSYSGGLEYAVEASDVHDPQSLQQWLVAVMAHGSGGSDAVLFVHAHRAIAAADDRALAAVAELAAAFVPSRERHLETTAQGRAFVEATRAAWPCDALDRLAAVWDGPVVYPVAVAAACAGHGIGLELALPAYLQAVAANLLSAGVRLIPLGQTDGQRVFAAIEPVIAETARRATATALDTIGSATFRADIAGMRHETQYTRLFRS
;
A
#
# COMPACT_ATOMS: atom_id res chain seq x y z
N MET A 1 51.33 -50.92 -30.51
CA MET A 1 51.67 -50.37 -31.84
C MET A 1 50.63 -49.31 -32.20
N ALA A 2 50.89 -48.13 -32.78
CA ALA A 2 52.03 -47.23 -32.87
C ALA A 2 51.59 -46.09 -33.83
N ARG A 3 51.70 -44.82 -33.38
CA ARG A 3 51.97 -43.58 -34.17
C ARG A 3 50.86 -43.11 -35.16
N LYS A 4 50.64 -41.83 -35.47
CA LYS A 4 51.35 -40.55 -35.24
C LYS A 4 50.40 -39.36 -35.56
N SER A 5 50.64 -38.21 -34.94
CA SER A 5 50.05 -36.86 -35.16
C SER A 5 50.40 -36.23 -36.53
N PRO A 6 49.83 -35.04 -36.86
CA PRO A 6 50.54 -33.76 -36.65
C PRO A 6 49.62 -32.61 -36.15
N GLU A 7 50.04 -31.85 -35.14
CA GLU A 7 50.64 -30.48 -35.17
C GLU A 7 49.76 -29.34 -35.71
N GLY A 8 49.49 -28.38 -34.83
CA GLY A 8 48.93 -27.06 -35.12
C GLY A 8 49.20 -26.11 -33.95
N HIS A 9 50.21 -25.25 -34.11
CA HIS A 9 50.60 -24.16 -33.20
C HIS A 9 49.49 -23.11 -33.04
N LEU A 10 49.39 -22.50 -31.83
CA LEU A 10 49.03 -21.08 -31.61
C LEU A 10 49.28 -20.71 -30.13
N SER A 11 50.17 -19.74 -29.88
CA SER A 11 50.34 -19.00 -28.61
C SER A 11 49.40 -17.78 -28.59
N PRO A 12 48.95 -17.30 -27.41
CA PRO A 12 49.50 -16.05 -26.84
C PRO A 12 49.57 -16.09 -25.29
N SER A 13 50.67 -15.69 -24.64
CA SER A 13 51.07 -14.32 -24.24
C SER A 13 50.10 -13.58 -23.28
N GLY A 14 50.64 -13.11 -22.14
CA GLY A 14 50.14 -11.94 -21.40
C GLY A 14 49.44 -12.16 -20.06
N ARG A 15 50.19 -12.35 -18.96
CA ARG A 15 49.71 -12.07 -17.59
C ARG A 15 50.58 -11.02 -16.91
N GLY A 16 49.92 -9.97 -16.39
CA GLY A 16 50.32 -9.30 -15.16
C GLY A 16 51.06 -7.97 -15.30
N ARG A 17 50.32 -6.86 -15.53
CA ARG A 17 50.75 -5.53 -15.06
C ARG A 17 49.65 -4.93 -14.19
N ARG A 18 49.92 -4.82 -12.88
CA ARG A 18 49.12 -4.06 -11.91
C ARG A 18 49.36 -2.57 -12.16
N ALA A 19 48.31 -1.83 -12.52
CA ALA A 19 48.36 -0.37 -12.61
C ALA A 19 48.25 0.23 -11.20
N LYS A 20 49.26 0.99 -10.79
CA LYS A 20 49.23 1.84 -9.59
C LYS A 20 48.35 3.06 -9.88
N VAL A 21 47.26 3.24 -9.13
CA VAL A 21 46.47 4.47 -9.13
C VAL A 21 47.31 5.57 -8.47
N ARG A 22 47.69 6.59 -9.26
CA ARG A 22 48.48 7.73 -8.82
C ARG A 22 47.51 8.79 -8.30
N GLN A 23 47.50 9.00 -7.00
CA GLN A 23 46.71 10.05 -6.34
C GLN A 23 47.36 11.41 -6.67
N VAL A 24 46.73 12.20 -7.52
CA VAL A 24 47.16 13.57 -7.82
C VAL A 24 46.53 14.48 -6.76
N ARG A 25 47.29 14.82 -5.72
CA ARG A 25 46.97 15.96 -4.84
C ARG A 25 47.31 17.23 -5.62
N GLY A 26 46.29 18.00 -5.99
CA GLY A 26 46.48 19.36 -6.46
C GLY A 26 46.69 20.28 -5.25
N ASP A 27 47.91 20.78 -5.10
CA ASP A 27 48.23 21.87 -4.18
C ASP A 27 47.85 23.19 -4.86
N TYR A 28 46.64 23.69 -4.56
CA TYR A 28 46.28 25.09 -4.85
C TYR A 28 46.12 25.83 -3.52
N PRO A 29 46.88 26.92 -3.28
CA PRO A 29 46.64 27.77 -2.13
C PRO A 29 45.33 28.54 -2.34
N VAL A 30 44.32 28.26 -1.52
CA VAL A 30 43.11 29.09 -1.43
C VAL A 30 43.39 30.24 -0.47
N GLU A 31 44.16 31.23 -0.95
CA GLU A 31 44.19 32.55 -0.32
C GLU A 31 42.93 33.33 -0.73
N GLY A 32 42.25 33.88 0.28
CA GLY A 32 40.87 34.30 0.22
C GLY A 32 40.56 35.45 -0.71
N LEU A 33 39.42 35.31 -1.40
CA LEU A 33 38.65 36.38 -2.03
C LEU A 33 37.18 35.90 -2.07
N ASP A 34 36.51 35.87 -0.91
CA ASP A 34 35.05 35.82 -0.91
C ASP A 34 34.53 37.24 -1.12
N PRO A 35 33.86 37.56 -2.25
CA PRO A 35 33.13 38.82 -2.36
C PRO A 35 31.95 38.80 -1.38
N PRO A 36 31.49 39.95 -0.86
CA PRO A 36 30.41 39.97 0.11
C PRO A 36 29.11 39.52 -0.59
N HIS A 37 28.67 38.29 -0.33
CA HIS A 37 27.35 37.83 -0.74
C HIS A 37 26.31 38.71 -0.01
N PRO A 38 25.39 39.39 -0.71
CA PRO A 38 24.51 40.42 -0.13
C PRO A 38 23.39 39.85 0.77
N ASN A 39 23.48 38.57 1.14
CA ASN A 39 22.51 37.92 1.99
C ASN A 39 23.24 36.89 2.87
N PRO A 40 23.43 37.13 4.18
CA PRO A 40 23.86 36.06 5.07
C PRO A 40 22.78 34.98 5.03
N LEU A 41 23.18 33.72 4.84
CA LEU A 41 22.26 32.60 5.03
C LEU A 41 21.61 32.79 6.41
N PRO A 42 20.26 32.73 6.53
CA PRO A 42 19.63 32.81 7.84
C PRO A 42 20.33 31.78 8.73
N SER A 43 20.79 32.21 9.90
CA SER A 43 21.43 31.35 10.90
C SER A 43 20.47 30.21 11.20
N GLY A 44 20.64 29.11 10.46
CA GLY A 44 19.59 28.14 10.25
C GLY A 44 19.27 27.47 11.56
N GLU A 45 17.99 27.50 11.93
CA GLU A 45 17.44 26.41 12.71
C GLU A 45 17.87 25.13 12.01
N ARG A 46 18.71 24.33 12.67
CA ARG A 46 19.07 23.01 12.15
C ARG A 46 17.76 22.29 11.90
N TRP A 47 17.54 21.86 10.65
CA TRP A 47 16.47 20.92 10.32
C TRP A 47 16.50 19.79 11.36
N SER A 48 15.54 19.84 12.28
CA SER A 48 15.30 18.80 13.26
C SER A 48 14.39 17.84 12.52
N GLY A 49 15.00 16.92 11.77
CA GLY A 49 14.25 15.94 11.00
C GLY A 49 13.24 15.20 11.87
N PRO A 50 12.27 14.50 11.24
CA PRO A 50 11.23 13.78 11.96
C PRO A 50 11.84 12.91 13.06
N ALA A 51 11.13 12.78 14.19
CA ALA A 51 11.60 11.95 15.29
C ALA A 51 11.92 10.53 14.76
N GLN A 52 12.90 9.85 15.34
CA GLN A 52 13.35 8.54 14.83
C GLN A 52 12.19 7.52 14.71
N GLY A 53 11.19 7.60 15.59
CA GLY A 53 9.95 6.82 15.51
C GLY A 53 9.04 7.19 14.34
N GLU A 54 8.90 8.48 14.02
CA GLU A 54 8.11 8.96 12.89
C GLU A 54 8.72 8.55 11.55
N SER A 55 10.06 8.61 11.44
CA SER A 55 10.79 8.16 10.24
C SER A 55 10.57 6.67 9.98
N ALA A 56 10.62 5.84 11.03
CA ALA A 56 10.38 4.40 10.91
C ALA A 56 8.92 4.08 10.57
N ALA A 57 7.96 4.80 11.17
CA ALA A 57 6.55 4.67 10.85
C ALA A 57 6.26 4.99 9.38
N LEU A 58 6.76 6.12 8.89
CA LEU A 58 6.61 6.52 7.49
C LEU A 58 7.22 5.49 6.54
N TYR A 59 8.45 5.02 6.81
CA TYR A 59 9.10 4.00 5.99
C TYR A 59 8.28 2.71 5.90
N ARG A 60 7.75 2.24 7.03
CA ARG A 60 6.91 1.03 7.09
C ARG A 60 5.61 1.23 6.33
N LEU A 61 4.89 2.33 6.54
CA LEU A 61 3.66 2.62 5.82
C LEU A 61 3.88 2.68 4.30
N MET A 62 4.92 3.40 3.85
CA MET A 62 5.29 3.44 2.43
C MET A 62 5.63 2.06 1.86
N THR A 63 6.25 1.19 2.66
CA THR A 63 6.63 -0.16 2.24
C THR A 63 5.43 -1.10 2.18
N TRP A 64 4.68 -1.19 3.27
CA TRP A 64 3.53 -2.08 3.47
C TRP A 64 2.36 -1.78 2.54
N LEU A 65 2.17 -0.50 2.21
CA LEU A 65 1.07 -0.03 1.40
C LEU A 65 1.48 0.29 -0.04
N SER A 66 2.72 -0.03 -0.41
CA SER A 66 3.19 0.05 -1.79
C SER A 66 2.47 -0.98 -2.66
N PRO A 67 2.18 -0.66 -3.95
CA PRO A 67 1.71 -1.64 -4.92
C PRO A 67 2.62 -2.86 -5.09
N ALA A 68 3.91 -2.74 -4.72
CA ALA A 68 4.88 -3.83 -4.78
C ALA A 68 4.84 -4.76 -3.55
N TYR A 69 4.10 -4.41 -2.49
CA TYR A 69 3.97 -5.27 -1.32
C TYR A 69 3.19 -6.55 -1.70
N PRO A 70 3.61 -7.75 -1.27
CA PRO A 70 3.18 -9.01 -1.88
C PRO A 70 1.78 -9.48 -1.40
N VAL A 71 0.79 -8.59 -1.42
CA VAL A 71 -0.62 -8.88 -1.08
C VAL A 71 -1.48 -9.16 -2.31
N GLY A 72 -0.95 -8.94 -3.51
CA GLY A 72 -1.66 -9.20 -4.77
C GLY A 72 -2.77 -8.20 -5.11
N ALA A 73 -2.79 -7.03 -4.47
CA ALA A 73 -3.85 -6.02 -4.62
C ALA A 73 -4.13 -5.61 -6.08
N PHE A 74 -3.08 -5.51 -6.90
CA PHE A 74 -3.17 -5.16 -8.33
C PHE A 74 -4.04 -6.11 -9.16
N SER A 75 -4.28 -7.33 -8.66
CA SER A 75 -5.12 -8.31 -9.35
C SER A 75 -6.61 -8.01 -9.20
N TYR A 76 -7.01 -7.14 -8.27
CA TYR A 76 -8.41 -6.92 -7.89
C TYR A 76 -8.96 -5.56 -8.31
N SER A 77 -10.15 -5.55 -8.89
CA SER A 77 -10.83 -4.33 -9.38
C SER A 77 -11.99 -3.86 -8.48
N GLY A 78 -12.42 -4.68 -7.51
CA GLY A 78 -13.55 -4.34 -6.63
C GLY A 78 -14.87 -4.11 -7.38
N GLY A 79 -15.11 -4.86 -8.46
CA GLY A 79 -16.30 -4.71 -9.31
C GLY A 79 -16.21 -3.59 -10.35
N LEU A 80 -15.11 -2.82 -10.38
CA LEU A 80 -14.92 -1.73 -11.34
C LEU A 80 -14.88 -2.22 -12.79
N GLU A 81 -14.34 -3.41 -13.05
CA GLU A 81 -14.34 -4.00 -14.39
C GLU A 81 -15.77 -4.19 -14.93
N TYR A 82 -16.69 -4.67 -14.09
CA TYR A 82 -18.11 -4.77 -14.47
C TYR A 82 -18.73 -3.39 -14.70
N ALA A 83 -18.43 -2.42 -13.83
CA ALA A 83 -18.95 -1.06 -13.95
C ALA A 83 -18.51 -0.38 -15.25
N VAL A 84 -17.30 -0.66 -15.73
CA VAL A 84 -16.81 -0.18 -17.03
C VAL A 84 -17.52 -0.89 -18.19
N GLU A 85 -17.67 -2.22 -18.15
CA GLU A 85 -18.43 -2.96 -19.17
C GLU A 85 -19.89 -2.47 -19.25
N ALA A 86 -20.51 -2.21 -18.11
CA ALA A 86 -21.87 -1.68 -18.00
C ALA A 86 -21.99 -0.19 -18.39
N SER A 87 -20.87 0.49 -18.71
CA SER A 87 -20.82 1.93 -18.98
C SER A 87 -21.32 2.80 -17.83
N ASP A 88 -21.20 2.32 -16.58
CA ASP A 88 -21.39 3.14 -15.38
C ASP A 88 -20.15 4.02 -15.13
N VAL A 89 -18.98 3.54 -15.56
CA VAL A 89 -17.70 4.24 -15.44
C VAL A 89 -17.00 4.23 -16.79
N HIS A 90 -16.82 5.40 -17.41
CA HIS A 90 -16.36 5.49 -18.80
C HIS A 90 -15.45 6.70 -19.08
N ASP A 91 -15.20 7.56 -18.10
CA ASP A 91 -14.36 8.75 -18.22
C ASP A 91 -13.76 9.15 -16.85
N PRO A 92 -12.88 10.18 -16.78
CA PRO A 92 -12.29 10.60 -15.50
C PRO A 92 -13.34 11.03 -14.46
N GLN A 93 -14.44 11.65 -14.89
CA GLN A 93 -15.45 12.19 -13.98
C GLN A 93 -16.25 11.06 -13.31
N SER A 94 -16.71 10.09 -14.10
CA SER A 94 -17.40 8.90 -13.61
C SER A 94 -16.49 8.01 -12.75
N LEU A 95 -15.19 7.91 -13.09
CA LEU A 95 -14.21 7.21 -12.23
C LEU A 95 -14.04 7.92 -10.89
N GLN A 96 -13.92 9.25 -10.88
CA GLN A 96 -13.85 10.02 -9.64
C GLN A 96 -15.10 9.78 -8.79
N GLN A 97 -16.30 9.85 -9.37
CA GLN A 97 -17.56 9.59 -8.67
C GLN A 97 -17.61 8.17 -8.07
N TRP A 98 -17.13 7.18 -8.82
CA TRP A 98 -17.02 5.80 -8.34
C TRP A 98 -16.11 5.69 -7.13
N LEU A 99 -14.90 6.26 -7.21
CA LEU A 99 -13.94 6.26 -6.09
C LEU A 99 -14.53 6.97 -4.86
N VAL A 100 -15.19 8.12 -5.04
CA VAL A 100 -15.85 8.83 -3.95
C VAL A 100 -16.94 7.97 -3.31
N ALA A 101 -17.78 7.29 -4.11
CA ALA A 101 -18.82 6.41 -3.59
C ALA A 101 -18.24 5.25 -2.78
N VAL A 102 -17.23 4.56 -3.32
CA VAL A 102 -16.56 3.43 -2.64
C VAL A 102 -15.89 3.87 -1.35
N MET A 103 -15.18 5.01 -1.36
CA MET A 103 -14.46 5.50 -0.18
C MET A 103 -15.40 6.05 0.88
N ALA A 104 -16.39 6.86 0.51
CA ALA A 104 -17.24 7.54 1.47
C ALA A 104 -18.37 6.64 2.01
N HIS A 105 -18.93 5.78 1.16
CA HIS A 105 -20.16 5.07 1.46
C HIS A 105 -20.05 3.55 1.35
N GLY A 106 -18.98 3.04 0.72
CA GLY A 106 -18.80 1.62 0.45
C GLY A 106 -17.75 0.98 1.34
N SER A 107 -17.06 -0.01 0.76
CA SER A 107 -16.00 -0.78 1.43
C SER A 107 -14.89 0.10 2.02
N GLY A 108 -14.53 1.23 1.42
CA GLY A 108 -13.53 2.12 1.99
C GLY A 108 -13.95 2.70 3.35
N GLY A 109 -15.24 2.97 3.54
CA GLY A 109 -15.78 3.49 4.80
C GLY A 109 -15.90 2.40 5.87
N SER A 110 -16.46 1.24 5.52
CA SER A 110 -16.57 0.11 6.46
C SER A 110 -15.20 -0.48 6.82
N ASP A 111 -14.29 -0.66 5.86
CA ASP A 111 -12.93 -1.15 6.11
C ASP A 111 -12.17 -0.17 7.02
N ALA A 112 -12.38 1.15 6.88
CA ALA A 112 -11.81 2.15 7.78
C ALA A 112 -12.30 1.99 9.23
N VAL A 113 -13.59 1.73 9.44
CA VAL A 113 -14.15 1.51 10.79
C VAL A 113 -13.54 0.25 11.40
N LEU A 114 -13.49 -0.86 10.66
CA LEU A 114 -12.88 -2.12 11.10
C LEU A 114 -11.39 -1.93 11.43
N PHE A 115 -10.67 -1.18 10.60
CA PHE A 115 -9.28 -0.80 10.84
C PHE A 115 -9.11 -0.07 12.18
N VAL A 116 -9.92 0.96 12.42
CA VAL A 116 -9.86 1.76 13.66
C VAL A 116 -10.08 0.90 14.90
N HIS A 117 -11.11 0.04 14.89
CA HIS A 117 -11.43 -0.78 16.05
C HIS A 117 -10.39 -1.89 16.28
N ALA A 118 -9.86 -2.51 15.22
CA ALA A 118 -8.77 -3.48 15.35
C ALA A 118 -7.50 -2.83 15.91
N HIS A 119 -7.14 -1.63 15.43
CA HIS A 119 -6.00 -0.88 15.92
C HIS A 119 -6.15 -0.55 17.42
N ARG A 120 -7.31 -0.01 17.81
CA ARG A 120 -7.63 0.33 19.20
C ARG A 120 -7.61 -0.90 20.11
N ALA A 121 -8.15 -2.03 19.66
CA ALA A 121 -8.16 -3.27 20.44
C ALA A 121 -6.73 -3.77 20.72
N ILE A 122 -5.83 -3.72 19.73
CA ILE A 122 -4.41 -4.05 19.93
C ILE A 122 -3.76 -3.06 20.90
N ALA A 123 -3.94 -1.75 20.69
CA ALA A 123 -3.35 -0.71 21.53
C ALA A 123 -3.80 -0.78 23.00
N ALA A 124 -5.07 -1.12 23.23
CA ALA A 124 -5.66 -1.30 24.55
C ALA A 124 -5.39 -2.69 25.17
N ALA A 125 -4.74 -3.58 24.42
CA ALA A 125 -4.58 -4.97 24.78
C ALA A 125 -5.89 -5.69 25.13
N ASP A 126 -6.95 -5.45 24.35
CA ASP A 126 -8.26 -6.08 24.51
C ASP A 126 -8.45 -7.22 23.49
N ASP A 127 -8.20 -8.45 23.94
CA ASP A 127 -8.36 -9.66 23.12
C ASP A 127 -9.78 -9.91 22.66
N ARG A 128 -10.75 -9.57 23.52
CA ARG A 128 -12.16 -9.80 23.24
C ARG A 128 -12.63 -8.85 22.16
N ALA A 129 -12.26 -7.58 22.25
CA ALA A 129 -12.56 -6.59 21.22
C ALA A 129 -11.87 -6.95 19.90
N LEU A 130 -10.61 -7.40 19.95
CA LEU A 130 -9.87 -7.80 18.75
C LEU A 130 -10.54 -8.98 18.02
N ALA A 131 -10.90 -10.03 18.77
CA ALA A 131 -11.61 -11.18 18.21
C ALA A 131 -12.97 -10.77 17.61
N ALA A 132 -13.74 -9.95 18.33
CA ALA A 132 -15.04 -9.47 17.86
C ALA A 132 -14.94 -8.63 16.58
N VAL A 133 -13.92 -7.76 16.47
CA VAL A 133 -13.68 -6.99 15.24
C VAL A 133 -13.26 -7.91 14.10
N ALA A 134 -12.37 -8.87 14.34
CA ALA A 134 -11.92 -9.81 13.30
C ALA A 134 -13.07 -10.68 12.77
N GLU A 135 -13.91 -11.20 13.67
CA GLU A 135 -15.11 -11.97 13.34
C GLU A 135 -16.09 -11.12 12.51
N LEU A 136 -16.46 -9.94 13.02
CA LEU A 136 -17.37 -9.04 12.32
C LEU A 136 -16.82 -8.65 10.95
N ALA A 137 -15.52 -8.35 10.86
CA ALA A 137 -14.89 -7.96 9.61
C ALA A 137 -14.97 -9.04 8.54
N ALA A 138 -14.80 -10.32 8.90
CA ALA A 138 -14.98 -11.44 7.98
C ALA A 138 -16.45 -11.61 7.57
N ALA A 139 -17.38 -11.45 8.51
CA ALA A 139 -18.82 -11.60 8.25
C ALA A 139 -19.45 -10.43 7.47
N PHE A 140 -18.88 -9.22 7.57
CA PHE A 140 -19.42 -7.99 6.98
C PHE A 140 -19.19 -7.88 5.46
N VAL A 141 -18.44 -8.82 4.86
CA VAL A 141 -18.09 -8.76 3.45
C VAL A 141 -19.26 -9.23 2.57
N PRO A 142 -19.81 -8.38 1.67
CA PRO A 142 -21.12 -8.63 1.06
C PRO A 142 -21.11 -9.61 -0.11
N SER A 143 -19.95 -9.89 -0.74
CA SER A 143 -19.84 -10.82 -1.88
C SER A 143 -18.75 -11.85 -1.68
N ARG A 144 -18.87 -12.99 -2.38
CA ARG A 144 -17.91 -14.09 -2.27
C ARG A 144 -16.54 -13.66 -2.79
N GLU A 145 -16.51 -12.96 -3.92
CA GLU A 145 -15.28 -12.44 -4.51
C GLU A 145 -14.59 -11.44 -3.58
N ARG A 146 -15.33 -10.44 -3.06
CA ARG A 146 -14.76 -9.49 -2.09
C ARG A 146 -14.23 -10.19 -0.84
N HIS A 147 -14.91 -11.24 -0.37
CA HIS A 147 -14.45 -12.03 0.78
C HIS A 147 -13.15 -12.76 0.44
N LEU A 148 -13.05 -13.40 -0.72
CA LEU A 148 -11.83 -14.04 -1.18
C LEU A 148 -10.69 -13.03 -1.34
N GLU A 149 -10.94 -11.87 -1.95
CA GLU A 149 -9.96 -10.78 -2.10
C GLU A 149 -9.39 -10.36 -0.75
N THR A 150 -10.24 -9.88 0.16
CA THR A 150 -9.77 -9.23 1.38
C THR A 150 -9.12 -10.22 2.34
N THR A 151 -9.57 -11.48 2.36
CA THR A 151 -8.98 -12.53 3.20
C THR A 151 -7.67 -13.06 2.62
N ALA A 152 -7.54 -13.15 1.29
CA ALA A 152 -6.28 -13.48 0.64
C ALA A 152 -5.22 -12.39 0.87
N GLN A 153 -5.61 -11.11 0.71
CA GLN A 153 -4.76 -9.97 1.01
C GLN A 153 -4.34 -9.94 2.49
N GLY A 154 -5.29 -10.14 3.41
CA GLY A 154 -5.02 -10.18 4.84
C GLY A 154 -4.03 -11.28 5.22
N ARG A 155 -4.24 -12.51 4.74
CA ARG A 155 -3.29 -13.62 4.96
C ARG A 155 -1.89 -13.29 4.43
N ALA A 156 -1.79 -12.87 3.17
CA ALA A 156 -0.50 -12.54 2.55
C ALA A 156 0.22 -11.40 3.28
N PHE A 157 -0.54 -10.40 3.75
CA PHE A 157 0.01 -9.29 4.54
C PHE A 157 0.57 -9.77 5.87
N VAL A 158 -0.18 -10.60 6.61
CA VAL A 158 0.26 -11.16 7.90
C VAL A 158 1.53 -11.99 7.69
N GLU A 159 1.57 -12.87 6.69
CA GLU A 159 2.73 -13.71 6.40
C GLU A 159 3.98 -12.87 6.07
N ALA A 160 3.87 -11.93 5.13
CA ALA A 160 4.98 -11.08 4.72
C ALA A 160 5.47 -10.17 5.87
N THR A 161 4.54 -9.59 6.63
CA THR A 161 4.88 -8.67 7.71
C THR A 161 5.49 -9.40 8.90
N ARG A 162 4.96 -10.57 9.30
CA ARG A 162 5.56 -11.37 10.38
C ARG A 162 6.99 -11.80 10.04
N ALA A 163 7.27 -12.12 8.77
CA ALA A 163 8.60 -12.52 8.33
C ALA A 163 9.62 -11.37 8.34
N ALA A 164 9.22 -10.16 7.95
CA ALA A 164 10.14 -9.04 7.78
C ALA A 164 10.14 -8.02 8.93
N TRP A 165 9.01 -7.86 9.63
CA TRP A 165 8.80 -6.96 10.77
C TRP A 165 7.98 -7.66 11.87
N PRO A 166 8.57 -8.67 12.55
CA PRO A 166 7.87 -9.39 13.60
C PRO A 166 7.38 -8.44 14.70
N CYS A 167 6.15 -8.68 15.17
CA CYS A 167 5.57 -7.99 16.32
C CYS A 167 4.51 -8.89 16.98
N ASP A 168 4.40 -8.79 18.31
CA ASP A 168 3.51 -9.62 19.12
C ASP A 168 2.03 -9.44 18.73
N ALA A 169 1.66 -8.28 18.17
CA ALA A 169 0.29 -7.97 17.75
C ALA A 169 -0.25 -8.95 16.70
N LEU A 170 0.59 -9.38 15.74
CA LEU A 170 0.17 -10.32 14.69
C LEU A 170 0.05 -11.75 15.22
N ASP A 171 0.91 -12.12 16.17
CA ASP A 171 0.83 -13.42 16.86
C ASP A 171 -0.41 -13.48 17.75
N ARG A 172 -0.69 -12.39 18.45
CA ARG A 172 -1.89 -12.20 19.26
C ARG A 172 -3.18 -12.27 18.46
N LEU A 173 -3.24 -11.61 17.30
CA LEU A 173 -4.39 -11.70 16.39
C LEU A 173 -4.68 -13.16 16.02
N ALA A 174 -3.64 -13.94 15.68
CA ALA A 174 -3.80 -15.35 15.36
C ALA A 174 -4.16 -16.23 16.58
N ALA A 175 -3.85 -15.78 17.80
CA ALA A 175 -4.20 -16.51 19.02
C ALA A 175 -5.66 -16.29 19.45
N VAL A 176 -6.24 -15.11 19.15
CA VAL A 176 -7.62 -14.76 19.57
C VAL A 176 -8.67 -15.04 18.49
N TRP A 177 -8.25 -15.25 17.24
CA TRP A 177 -9.14 -15.50 16.10
C TRP A 177 -8.57 -16.59 15.19
N ASP A 178 -9.34 -17.66 15.00
CA ASP A 178 -8.98 -18.82 14.18
C ASP A 178 -9.59 -18.78 12.76
N GLY A 179 -10.46 -17.81 12.49
CA GLY A 179 -11.07 -17.59 11.20
C GLY A 179 -10.21 -16.77 10.22
N PRO A 180 -10.76 -16.41 9.05
CA PRO A 180 -10.02 -15.64 8.07
C PRO A 180 -9.80 -14.20 8.56
N VAL A 181 -8.59 -13.68 8.35
CA VAL A 181 -8.23 -12.29 8.66
C VAL A 181 -8.38 -11.46 7.40
N VAL A 182 -9.24 -10.45 7.44
CA VAL A 182 -9.40 -9.50 6.33
C VAL A 182 -8.29 -8.45 6.32
N TYR A 183 -8.04 -7.86 5.15
CA TYR A 183 -6.93 -6.93 4.93
C TYR A 183 -6.89 -5.72 5.90
N PRO A 184 -7.98 -4.97 6.15
CA PRO A 184 -7.92 -3.83 7.08
C PRO A 184 -7.52 -4.22 8.51
N VAL A 185 -7.97 -5.38 8.99
CA VAL A 185 -7.63 -5.88 10.34
C VAL A 185 -6.15 -6.27 10.42
N ALA A 186 -5.62 -6.94 9.39
CA ALA A 186 -4.21 -7.31 9.32
C ALA A 186 -3.28 -6.08 9.36
N VAL A 187 -3.59 -5.07 8.54
CA VAL A 187 -2.79 -3.83 8.47
C VAL A 187 -2.90 -3.04 9.78
N ALA A 188 -4.11 -2.93 10.34
CA ALA A 188 -4.34 -2.26 11.62
C ALA A 188 -3.54 -2.89 12.76
N ALA A 189 -3.53 -4.23 12.84
CA ALA A 189 -2.79 -4.96 13.85
C ALA A 189 -1.28 -4.75 13.74
N ALA A 190 -0.72 -4.78 12.53
CA ALA A 190 0.69 -4.46 12.31
C ALA A 190 1.01 -3.01 12.67
N CYS A 191 0.17 -2.05 12.27
CA CYS A 191 0.39 -0.65 12.59
C CYS A 191 0.39 -0.42 14.11
N ALA A 192 -0.61 -0.92 14.82
CA ALA A 192 -0.69 -0.81 16.27
C ALA A 192 0.47 -1.54 16.98
N GLY A 193 0.83 -2.74 16.54
CA GLY A 193 1.96 -3.50 17.08
C GLY A 193 3.32 -2.83 16.93
N HIS A 194 3.47 -1.98 15.91
CA HIS A 194 4.67 -1.18 15.67
C HIS A 194 4.56 0.26 16.22
N GLY A 195 3.52 0.57 16.99
CA GLY A 195 3.31 1.89 17.60
C GLY A 195 2.97 3.00 16.60
N ILE A 196 2.48 2.66 15.40
CA ILE A 196 2.08 3.63 14.38
C ILE A 196 0.66 4.12 14.70
N GLY A 197 0.52 5.41 14.98
CA GLY A 197 -0.76 6.05 15.31
C GLY A 197 -1.78 6.01 14.17
N LEU A 198 -3.07 6.06 14.53
CA LEU A 198 -4.19 6.05 13.56
C LEU A 198 -4.13 7.25 12.60
N GLU A 199 -3.62 8.37 13.08
CA GLU A 199 -3.49 9.63 12.36
C GLU A 199 -2.63 9.50 11.10
N LEU A 200 -1.64 8.60 11.12
CA LEU A 200 -0.81 8.27 9.96
C LEU A 200 -1.30 7.01 9.25
N ALA A 201 -1.65 5.97 10.01
CA ALA A 201 -1.92 4.65 9.47
C ALA A 201 -3.20 4.61 8.62
N LEU A 202 -4.28 5.23 9.09
CA LEU A 202 -5.59 5.12 8.44
C LEU A 202 -5.65 5.90 7.11
N PRO A 203 -5.20 7.17 7.01
CA PRO A 203 -5.17 7.87 5.74
C PRO A 203 -4.25 7.17 4.72
N ALA A 204 -3.11 6.64 5.16
CA ALA A 204 -2.20 5.90 4.28
C ALA A 204 -2.86 4.63 3.73
N TYR A 205 -3.53 3.85 4.59
CA TYR A 205 -4.28 2.67 4.18
C TYR A 205 -5.36 3.01 3.14
N LEU A 206 -6.18 4.01 3.41
CA LEU A 206 -7.25 4.44 2.51
C LEU A 206 -6.73 4.98 1.18
N GLN A 207 -5.63 5.73 1.21
CA GLN A 207 -4.94 6.20 0.00
C GLN A 207 -4.45 5.03 -0.85
N ALA A 208 -3.88 3.99 -0.24
CA ALA A 208 -3.40 2.81 -0.97
C ALA A 208 -4.55 2.00 -1.60
N VAL A 209 -5.68 1.84 -0.88
CA VAL A 209 -6.90 1.23 -1.44
C VAL A 209 -7.40 2.03 -2.65
N ALA A 210 -7.49 3.36 -2.51
CA ALA A 210 -7.93 4.23 -3.59
C ALA A 210 -6.96 4.22 -4.79
N ALA A 211 -5.64 4.17 -4.55
CA ALA A 211 -4.62 4.08 -5.58
C ALA A 211 -4.74 2.77 -6.39
N ASN A 212 -5.05 1.66 -5.71
CA ASN A 212 -5.27 0.38 -6.38
C ASN A 212 -6.50 0.43 -7.31
N LEU A 213 -7.61 0.98 -6.83
CA LEU A 213 -8.84 1.16 -7.62
C LEU A 213 -8.63 2.11 -8.81
N LEU A 214 -7.92 3.23 -8.58
CA LEU A 214 -7.54 4.15 -9.66
C LEU A 214 -6.68 3.45 -10.71
N SER A 215 -5.69 2.65 -10.29
CA SER A 215 -4.84 1.89 -11.20
C SER A 215 -5.65 0.93 -12.08
N ALA A 216 -6.65 0.25 -11.50
CA ALA A 216 -7.58 -0.56 -12.26
C ALA A 216 -8.41 0.28 -13.25
N GLY A 217 -8.97 1.41 -12.81
CA GLY A 217 -9.78 2.31 -13.65
C GLY A 217 -9.01 2.85 -14.85
N VAL A 218 -7.77 3.31 -14.66
CA VAL A 218 -6.91 3.81 -15.76
C VAL A 218 -6.65 2.73 -16.81
N ARG A 219 -6.49 1.46 -16.38
CA ARG A 219 -6.30 0.32 -17.29
C ARG A 219 -7.58 -0.07 -18.05
N LEU A 220 -8.74 0.11 -17.42
CA LEU A 220 -10.04 -0.30 -17.97
C LEU A 220 -10.66 0.74 -18.93
N ILE A 221 -10.51 2.04 -18.66
CA ILE A 221 -11.17 3.16 -19.36
C ILE A 221 -10.28 3.82 -20.44
N PRO A 222 -9.13 3.21 -20.77
CA PRO A 222 -7.93 3.87 -21.30
C PRO A 222 -7.74 5.38 -20.98
N LEU A 223 -7.63 5.75 -19.71
CA LEU A 223 -7.37 7.15 -19.34
C LEU A 223 -5.90 7.55 -19.50
N GLY A 224 -5.66 8.82 -19.85
CA GLY A 224 -4.32 9.40 -19.81
C GLY A 224 -3.77 9.49 -18.38
N GLN A 225 -2.44 9.34 -18.24
CA GLN A 225 -1.77 9.38 -16.92
C GLN A 225 -2.07 10.66 -16.13
N THR A 226 -2.07 11.81 -16.81
CA THR A 226 -2.38 13.12 -16.19
C THR A 226 -3.80 13.18 -15.63
N ASP A 227 -4.78 12.61 -16.34
CA ASP A 227 -6.17 12.61 -15.88
C ASP A 227 -6.35 11.69 -14.68
N GLY A 228 -5.67 10.53 -14.67
CA GLY A 228 -5.61 9.67 -13.49
C GLY A 228 -5.07 10.41 -12.26
N GLN A 229 -3.98 11.18 -12.39
CA GLN A 229 -3.42 11.96 -11.29
C GLN A 229 -4.34 13.10 -10.83
N ARG A 230 -5.05 13.76 -11.76
CA ARG A 230 -6.05 14.79 -11.42
C ARG A 230 -7.20 14.20 -10.61
N VAL A 231 -7.72 13.05 -11.04
CA VAL A 231 -8.75 12.31 -10.29
C VAL A 231 -8.22 11.95 -8.90
N PHE A 232 -6.97 11.49 -8.81
CA PHE A 232 -6.41 11.09 -7.52
C PHE A 232 -6.25 12.25 -6.55
N ALA A 233 -5.74 13.39 -7.01
CA ALA A 233 -5.65 14.60 -6.21
C ALA A 233 -7.04 15.08 -5.76
N ALA A 234 -8.06 14.95 -6.61
CA ALA A 234 -9.42 15.40 -6.29
C ALA A 234 -10.11 14.59 -5.18
N ILE A 235 -9.71 13.33 -4.95
CA ILE A 235 -10.32 12.48 -3.91
C ILE A 235 -9.63 12.59 -2.54
N GLU A 236 -8.51 13.30 -2.44
CA GLU A 236 -7.77 13.47 -1.18
C GLU A 236 -8.66 13.98 -0.01
N PRO A 237 -9.51 15.01 -0.18
CA PRO A 237 -10.41 15.46 0.90
C PRO A 237 -11.41 14.38 1.33
N VAL A 238 -11.81 13.50 0.41
CA VAL A 238 -12.75 12.40 0.71
C VAL A 238 -12.07 11.33 1.55
N ILE A 239 -10.80 11.02 1.27
CA ILE A 239 -10.00 10.11 2.11
C ILE A 239 -9.87 10.67 3.53
N ALA A 240 -9.49 11.95 3.64
CA ALA A 240 -9.34 12.62 4.94
C ALA A 240 -10.65 12.61 5.75
N GLU A 241 -11.77 12.96 5.11
CA GLU A 241 -13.08 12.96 5.77
C GLU A 241 -13.54 11.54 6.14
N THR A 242 -13.26 10.54 5.30
CA THR A 242 -13.56 9.13 5.60
C THR A 242 -12.79 8.64 6.81
N ALA A 243 -11.49 8.94 6.90
CA ALA A 243 -10.66 8.61 8.04
C ALA A 243 -11.19 9.26 9.34
N ARG A 244 -11.55 10.56 9.26
CA ARG A 244 -12.13 11.30 10.38
C ARG A 244 -13.45 10.69 10.85
N ARG A 245 -14.36 10.39 9.92
CA ARG A 245 -15.65 9.76 10.22
C ARG A 245 -15.46 8.39 10.86
N ALA A 246 -14.64 7.53 10.27
CA ALA A 246 -14.38 6.18 10.79
C ALA A 246 -13.82 6.18 12.21
N THR A 247 -12.98 7.16 12.56
CA THR A 247 -12.44 7.33 13.92
C THR A 247 -13.53 7.58 14.97
N ALA A 248 -14.64 8.20 14.57
CA ALA A 248 -15.78 8.53 15.44
C ALA A 248 -16.93 7.51 15.39
N THR A 249 -16.92 6.57 14.43
CA THR A 249 -17.99 5.58 14.24
C THR A 249 -17.85 4.43 15.24
N ALA A 250 -18.93 4.14 15.97
CA ALA A 250 -19.00 2.96 16.84
C ALA A 250 -19.15 1.68 16.01
N LEU A 251 -18.54 0.58 16.45
CA LEU A 251 -18.48 -0.67 15.68
C LEU A 251 -19.87 -1.24 15.35
N ASP A 252 -20.81 -1.11 16.28
CA ASP A 252 -22.21 -1.53 16.15
C ASP A 252 -23.04 -0.69 15.17
N THR A 253 -22.51 0.47 14.76
CA THR A 253 -23.14 1.37 13.78
C THR A 253 -22.49 1.29 12.39
N ILE A 254 -21.58 0.34 12.18
CA ILE A 254 -20.93 0.13 10.89
C ILE A 254 -21.96 -0.16 9.80
N GLY A 255 -21.77 0.46 8.64
CA GLY A 255 -22.66 0.34 7.50
C GLY A 255 -21.93 0.58 6.18
N SER A 256 -22.50 0.01 5.12
CA SER A 256 -22.13 0.29 3.72
C SER A 256 -23.42 0.58 2.93
N ALA A 257 -23.34 1.49 1.97
CA ALA A 257 -24.46 1.93 1.15
C ALA A 257 -24.02 2.19 -0.31
N THR A 258 -23.39 1.20 -0.94
CA THR A 258 -22.93 1.26 -2.33
C THR A 258 -23.63 0.23 -3.21
N PHE A 259 -24.96 0.27 -3.28
CA PHE A 259 -25.76 -0.72 -4.02
C PHE A 259 -25.25 -1.03 -5.42
N ARG A 260 -24.88 -0.01 -6.21
CA ARG A 260 -24.34 -0.23 -7.57
C ARG A 260 -22.98 -0.93 -7.55
N ALA A 261 -22.07 -0.56 -6.64
CA ALA A 261 -20.78 -1.23 -6.50
C ALA A 261 -20.91 -2.65 -5.98
N ASP A 262 -21.81 -2.88 -5.02
CA ASP A 262 -22.07 -4.21 -4.46
C ASP A 262 -22.65 -5.14 -5.53
N ILE A 263 -23.65 -4.64 -6.30
CA ILE A 263 -24.22 -5.38 -7.44
C ILE A 263 -23.16 -5.60 -8.53
N ALA A 264 -22.32 -4.62 -8.83
CA ALA A 264 -21.25 -4.76 -9.81
C ALA A 264 -20.26 -5.87 -9.40
N GLY A 265 -19.87 -5.90 -8.13
CA GLY A 265 -19.05 -6.99 -7.57
C GLY A 265 -19.73 -8.35 -7.71
N MET A 266 -21.02 -8.46 -7.34
CA MET A 266 -21.78 -9.71 -7.48
C MET A 266 -21.94 -10.15 -8.94
N ARG A 267 -22.08 -9.21 -9.88
CA ARG A 267 -22.23 -9.52 -11.31
C ARG A 267 -20.90 -9.92 -11.95
N HIS A 268 -19.80 -9.33 -11.48
CA HIS A 268 -18.45 -9.69 -11.93
C HIS A 268 -18.14 -11.19 -11.70
N GLU A 269 -18.77 -11.82 -10.69
CA GLU A 269 -18.70 -13.29 -10.44
C GLU A 269 -19.12 -14.13 -11.66
N THR A 270 -19.97 -13.58 -12.53
CA THR A 270 -20.57 -14.27 -13.69
C THR A 270 -20.15 -13.69 -15.04
N GLN A 271 -19.21 -12.74 -15.06
CA GLN A 271 -18.80 -12.04 -16.28
C GLN A 271 -17.94 -12.93 -17.18
N TYR A 272 -18.24 -12.93 -18.49
CA TYR A 272 -17.64 -13.85 -19.46
C TYR A 272 -16.19 -13.51 -19.80
N THR A 273 -15.86 -12.22 -19.94
CA THR A 273 -14.49 -11.73 -20.20
C THR A 273 -14.00 -10.98 -18.97
N ARG A 274 -12.84 -11.40 -18.42
CA ARG A 274 -12.28 -10.83 -17.19
C ARG A 274 -10.77 -10.62 -17.32
N LEU A 275 -10.31 -9.40 -17.05
CA LEU A 275 -8.91 -8.99 -16.99
C LEU A 275 -8.39 -8.97 -15.54
N PHE A 276 -9.29 -8.77 -14.57
CA PHE A 276 -8.97 -8.78 -13.15
C PHE A 276 -9.48 -10.07 -12.51
N ARG A 277 -8.78 -10.49 -11.46
CA ARG A 277 -9.39 -11.35 -10.45
C ARG A 277 -10.28 -10.45 -9.59
N SER A 278 -11.27 -11.02 -8.96
CA SER A 278 -12.13 -10.33 -8.02
C SER A 278 -12.25 -11.18 -6.78
#